data_AF-E6N0R3-F1
#
_entry.id   AF-E6N0R3-F1
#
_cell.length_a   1.000
_cell.length_b   1.000
_cell.length_c   1.000
_cell.angle_alpha   90.00
_cell.angle_beta   90.00
_cell.angle_gamma   90.00
#
_symmetry.space_group_name_H-M   'P 1'
#
loop_
_entity.id
_entity.type
_entity.pdbx_description
1 polymer ?
#
loop_
_entity_poly.entity_id
_entity_poly.type
_entity_poly.pdbx_seq_one_letter_code
_entity_poly.pdbx_strand_id
1 'polypeptide(L)'
;MAEGQKSAVTEYYLNHGEWPGNNSSAGVATSANIKGKYVEKVEVKNGVVTATMLSTGVNKEIKGKKLSLWAKRQDGSVKWFYGQPVKRDNASADAVKADTAANGKQIDTKHLPSTASTRKSTPN
;
A
#
# COMPACT_ATOMS: atom_id res chain seq x y z
N MET A 1 9.95 -3.17 8.97
CA MET A 1 9.72 -1.80 8.44
C MET A 1 8.29 -1.57 7.94
N ALA A 2 7.59 -2.56 7.34
CA ALA A 2 6.21 -2.38 6.89
C ALA A 2 5.12 -2.48 8.00
N GLU A 3 5.44 -3.10 9.15
CA GLU A 3 4.47 -3.31 10.24
C GLU A 3 4.10 -2.02 10.99
N GLY A 4 5.06 -1.11 11.21
CA GLY A 4 4.79 0.15 11.90
C GLY A 4 3.77 1.02 11.17
N GLN A 5 3.77 0.99 9.83
CA GLN A 5 2.81 1.72 9.02
C GLN A 5 1.41 1.09 9.08
N LYS A 6 1.34 -0.26 9.11
CA LYS A 6 0.07 -0.97 9.25
C LYS A 6 -0.62 -0.66 10.58
N SER A 7 0.16 -0.67 11.67
CA SER A 7 -0.34 -0.35 13.00
C SER A 7 -0.91 1.06 13.04
N ALA A 8 -0.14 2.05 12.57
CA ALA A 8 -0.55 3.45 12.61
C ALA A 8 -1.80 3.73 11.76
N VAL A 9 -1.89 3.15 10.55
CA VAL A 9 -3.08 3.27 9.69
C VAL A 9 -4.31 2.60 10.30
N THR A 10 -4.11 1.47 10.98
CA THR A 10 -5.20 0.73 11.63
C THR A 10 -5.70 1.47 12.87
N GLU A 11 -4.79 1.95 13.72
CA GLU A 11 -5.13 2.72 14.92
C GLU A 11 -5.85 4.02 14.58
N TYR A 12 -5.40 4.73 13.54
CA TYR A 12 -6.11 5.90 13.03
C TYR A 12 -7.53 5.55 12.60
N TYR A 13 -7.71 4.47 11.83
CA TYR A 13 -9.04 4.04 11.40
C TYR A 13 -9.96 3.70 12.57
N LEU A 14 -9.43 3.00 13.59
CA LEU A 14 -10.20 2.64 14.79
C LEU A 14 -10.61 3.86 15.63
N ASN A 15 -9.77 4.90 15.68
CA ASN A 15 -10.05 6.12 16.45
C ASN A 15 -10.95 7.12 15.70
N HIS A 16 -10.85 7.19 14.37
CA HIS A 16 -11.52 8.22 13.57
C HIS A 16 -12.68 7.69 12.70
N GLY A 17 -12.80 6.37 12.52
CA GLY A 17 -13.81 5.76 11.65
C GLY A 17 -13.54 5.95 10.15
N GLU A 18 -12.41 6.55 9.78
CA GLU A 18 -11.97 6.79 8.41
C GLU A 18 -10.46 6.52 8.24
N TRP A 19 -10.04 6.21 7.03
CA TRP A 19 -8.64 5.95 6.71
C TRP A 19 -7.81 7.24 6.69
N PRO A 20 -6.56 7.25 7.17
CA PRO A 20 -5.75 8.46 7.16
C PRO A 20 -5.48 8.94 5.74
N GLY A 21 -5.76 10.21 5.47
CA GLY A 21 -5.62 10.80 4.13
C GLY A 21 -4.18 10.81 3.62
N ASN A 22 -3.19 10.92 4.51
CA ASN A 22 -1.77 11.00 4.17
C ASN A 22 -0.86 10.44 5.29
N ASN A 23 0.46 10.41 5.06
CA ASN A 23 1.47 9.98 6.05
C ASN A 23 1.38 10.73 7.39
N SER A 24 1.19 12.06 7.35
CA SER A 24 1.13 12.89 8.56
C SER A 24 -0.12 12.60 9.37
N SER A 25 -1.28 12.45 8.72
CA SER A 25 -2.53 12.04 9.39
C SER A 25 -2.38 10.66 10.03
N ALA A 26 -1.70 9.73 9.35
CA ALA A 26 -1.41 8.42 9.90
C ALA A 26 -0.37 8.44 11.04
N GLY A 27 0.24 9.58 11.38
CA GLY A 27 1.28 9.66 12.40
C GLY A 27 2.59 8.98 12.01
N VAL A 28 2.86 8.83 10.70
CA VAL A 28 4.11 8.24 10.19
C VAL A 28 4.99 9.27 9.50
N ALA A 29 6.28 8.98 9.37
CA ALA A 29 7.23 9.84 8.69
C ALA A 29 6.77 10.19 7.25
N THR A 30 7.19 11.35 6.76
CA THR A 30 6.91 11.79 5.39
C THR A 30 7.40 10.77 4.38
N SER A 31 6.75 10.70 3.21
CA SER A 31 6.96 9.60 2.27
C SER A 31 8.41 9.43 1.82
N ALA A 32 9.13 10.53 1.65
CA ALA A 32 10.55 10.55 1.29
C ALA A 32 11.48 10.06 2.41
N ASN A 33 11.04 10.02 3.66
CA ASN A 33 11.86 9.62 4.81
C ASN A 33 11.73 8.11 5.11
N ILE A 34 10.73 7.43 4.54
CA ILE A 34 10.54 5.98 4.70
C ILE A 34 11.24 5.24 3.56
N LYS A 35 12.54 4.97 3.76
CA LYS A 35 13.40 4.26 2.80
C LYS A 35 13.85 2.92 3.34
N GLY A 36 14.25 2.01 2.46
CA GLY A 36 14.87 0.76 2.85
C GLY A 36 15.80 0.21 1.79
N LYS A 37 16.39 -0.96 2.07
CA LYS A 37 17.38 -1.60 1.18
C LYS A 37 16.92 -1.70 -0.29
N TYR A 38 15.62 -1.88 -0.53
CA TYR A 38 15.01 -2.01 -1.86
C TYR A 38 13.91 -0.98 -2.14
N VAL A 39 13.58 -0.14 -1.17
CA VAL A 39 12.42 0.76 -1.19
C VAL A 39 12.91 2.21 -1.21
N GLU A 40 12.51 2.95 -2.23
CA GLU A 40 12.84 4.36 -2.42
C GLU A 40 12.03 5.26 -1.49
N LYS A 41 10.73 5.00 -1.39
CA LYS A 41 9.78 5.77 -0.59
C LYS A 41 8.52 4.97 -0.29
N VAL A 42 7.81 5.38 0.76
CA VAL A 42 6.49 4.82 1.09
C VAL A 42 5.49 5.92 1.35
N GLU A 43 4.44 5.95 0.55
CA GLU A 43 3.36 6.93 0.63
C GLU A 43 2.10 6.28 1.22
N VAL A 44 1.46 6.95 2.16
CA VAL A 44 0.11 6.63 2.62
C VAL A 44 -0.84 7.61 1.94
N LYS A 45 -1.89 7.08 1.30
CA LYS A 45 -2.95 7.89 0.70
C LYS A 45 -4.30 7.23 0.95
N ASN A 46 -5.18 7.91 1.67
CA ASN A 46 -6.46 7.37 2.12
C ASN A 46 -6.28 5.96 2.75
N GLY A 47 -5.27 5.75 3.59
CA GLY A 47 -4.94 4.46 4.20
C GLY A 47 -4.45 3.35 3.26
N VAL A 48 -4.23 3.63 1.97
CA VAL A 48 -3.47 2.75 1.09
C VAL A 48 -1.98 3.11 1.21
N VAL A 49 -1.16 2.14 1.58
CA VAL A 49 0.29 2.29 1.73
C VAL A 49 0.96 1.80 0.45
N THR A 50 1.60 2.69 -0.30
CA THR A 50 2.25 2.37 -1.57
C THR A 50 3.76 2.53 -1.45
N ALA A 51 4.48 1.43 -1.59
CA ALA A 51 5.93 1.41 -1.65
C ALA A 51 6.41 1.54 -3.11
N THR A 52 7.37 2.42 -3.35
CA THR A 52 8.08 2.52 -4.64
C THR A 52 9.45 1.87 -4.50
N MET A 53 9.79 0.94 -5.39
CA MET A 53 11.08 0.26 -5.42
C MET A 53 12.17 1.18 -5.95
N LEU A 54 13.40 0.99 -5.46
CA LEU A 54 14.57 1.72 -5.96
C LEU A 54 14.78 1.52 -7.47
N SER A 55 15.44 2.49 -8.10
CA SER A 55 15.84 2.40 -9.52
C SER A 55 17.20 1.70 -9.72
N THR A 56 17.97 1.53 -8.64
CA THR A 56 19.29 0.90 -8.61
C THR A 56 19.36 -0.14 -7.49
N GLY A 57 20.27 -1.11 -7.59
CA GLY A 57 20.45 -2.15 -6.56
C GLY A 57 19.29 -3.15 -6.42
N VAL A 58 18.31 -3.13 -7.33
CA VAL A 58 17.20 -4.09 -7.39
C VAL A 58 17.15 -4.81 -8.74
N ASN A 59 16.47 -5.96 -8.81
CA ASN A 59 16.28 -6.71 -10.05
C ASN A 59 15.62 -5.82 -11.12
N LYS A 60 16.10 -5.91 -12.38
CA LYS A 60 15.63 -5.14 -13.54
C LYS A 60 14.11 -5.19 -13.70
N GLU A 61 13.49 -6.31 -13.36
CA GLU A 61 12.04 -6.52 -13.49
C GLU A 61 11.20 -5.81 -12.42
N ILE A 62 11.81 -5.26 -11.35
CA ILE A 62 11.13 -4.55 -10.26
C ILE A 62 11.60 -3.10 -10.07
N LYS A 63 12.56 -2.63 -10.87
CA LYS A 63 13.08 -1.26 -10.82
C LYS A 63 11.99 -0.22 -11.02
N GLY A 64 11.88 0.73 -10.08
CA GLY A 64 10.89 1.81 -10.14
C GLY A 64 9.42 1.34 -10.12
N LYS A 65 9.19 0.06 -9.81
CA LYS A 65 7.85 -0.51 -9.71
C LYS A 65 7.25 -0.27 -8.33
N LYS A 66 5.94 -0.45 -8.24
CA LYS A 66 5.15 -0.15 -7.05
C LYS A 66 4.43 -1.40 -6.52
N LEU A 67 4.27 -1.43 -5.20
CA LEU A 67 3.47 -2.39 -4.46
C LEU A 67 2.58 -1.62 -3.48
N SER A 68 1.32 -2.03 -3.35
CA SER A 68 0.41 -1.45 -2.35
C SER A 68 0.07 -2.45 -1.26
N LEU A 69 -0.12 -1.94 -0.05
CA LEU A 69 -0.75 -2.59 1.07
C LEU A 69 -1.98 -1.77 1.45
N TRP A 70 -3.09 -2.44 1.68
CA TRP A 70 -4.34 -1.78 2.08
C TRP A 70 -5.08 -2.67 3.05
N ALA A 71 -5.89 -2.07 3.91
CA ALA A 71 -6.82 -2.81 4.74
C ALA A 71 -8.26 -2.55 4.32
N LYS A 72 -9.14 -3.51 4.61
CA LYS A 72 -10.60 -3.36 4.51
C LYS A 72 -11.21 -3.72 5.85
N ARG A 73 -12.26 -3.02 6.27
CA ARG A 73 -13.03 -3.41 7.45
C ARG A 73 -13.74 -4.75 7.22
N GLN A 74 -13.67 -5.63 8.21
CA GLN A 74 -14.45 -6.87 8.31
C GLN A 74 -14.88 -7.07 9.75
N ASP A 75 -16.19 -7.01 10.00
CA ASP A 75 -16.84 -7.41 11.26
C ASP A 75 -16.06 -7.02 12.54
N GLY A 76 -15.96 -5.71 12.80
CA GLY A 76 -15.26 -5.17 13.98
C GLY A 76 -13.73 -5.21 13.92
N SER A 77 -13.14 -5.79 12.87
CA SER A 77 -11.69 -5.87 12.64
C SER A 77 -11.28 -5.24 11.31
N VAL A 78 -9.98 -5.08 11.08
CA VAL A 78 -9.43 -4.73 9.76
C VAL A 78 -8.61 -5.89 9.21
N LYS A 79 -8.83 -6.22 7.94
CA LYS A 79 -8.06 -7.24 7.23
C LYS A 79 -7.10 -6.58 6.26
N TRP A 80 -5.82 -6.89 6.38
CA TRP A 80 -4.77 -6.37 5.50
C TRP A 80 -4.56 -7.26 4.27
N PHE A 81 -4.35 -6.57 3.15
CA PHE A 81 -4.07 -7.12 1.84
C PHE A 81 -2.82 -6.46 1.28
N TYR A 82 -2.20 -7.11 0.31
CA TYR A 82 -1.03 -6.57 -0.38
C TYR A 82 -0.94 -7.08 -1.81
N GLY A 83 -0.33 -6.32 -2.69
CA GLY A 83 -0.18 -6.70 -4.09
C GLY A 83 0.08 -5.52 -5.01
N GLN A 84 -0.37 -5.64 -6.25
CA GLN A 84 -0.26 -4.60 -7.26
C GLN A 84 -0.86 -3.27 -6.77
N PRO A 85 -0.42 -2.14 -7.36
CA PRO A 85 -0.90 -0.82 -7.02
C PRO A 85 -2.42 -0.71 -7.04
N VAL A 86 -2.96 -0.25 -5.93
CA VAL A 86 -4.39 0.07 -5.77
C VAL A 86 -4.55 1.50 -5.27
N LYS A 87 -5.73 2.05 -5.47
CA LYS A 87 -6.15 3.34 -4.93
C LYS A 87 -7.47 3.20 -4.19
N ARG A 88 -7.69 4.11 -3.26
CA ARG A 88 -8.97 4.30 -2.59
C ARG A 88 -9.48 5.70 -2.93
N ASP A 89 -10.73 5.79 -3.37
CA ASP A 89 -11.30 7.03 -3.88
C ASP A 89 -11.36 8.13 -2.81
N ASN A 90 -11.66 7.78 -1.54
CA ASN A 90 -11.65 8.71 -0.41
C ASN A 90 -11.31 8.01 0.91
N ALA A 91 -11.02 8.79 1.96
CA ALA A 91 -10.69 8.29 3.30
C ALA A 91 -11.79 7.42 3.93
N SER A 92 -13.06 7.67 3.63
CA SER A 92 -14.19 6.94 4.24
C SER A 92 -14.51 5.60 3.56
N ALA A 93 -13.99 5.34 2.36
CA ALA A 93 -14.31 4.14 1.60
C ALA A 93 -13.54 2.91 2.09
N ASP A 94 -14.17 1.76 2.29
CA ASP A 94 -13.44 0.51 2.56
C ASP A 94 -12.86 -0.12 1.30
N ALA A 95 -13.58 -0.02 0.18
CA ALA A 95 -13.19 -0.60 -1.09
C ALA A 95 -11.96 0.09 -1.69
N VAL A 96 -11.17 -0.69 -2.42
CA VAL A 96 -10.06 -0.21 -3.24
C VAL A 96 -10.24 -0.66 -4.68
N LYS A 97 -9.65 0.06 -5.62
CA LYS A 97 -9.63 -0.26 -7.06
C LYS A 97 -8.19 -0.30 -7.55
N ALA A 98 -7.94 -0.97 -8.67
CA ALA A 98 -6.62 -0.92 -9.31
C ALA A 98 -6.22 0.54 -9.59
N ASP A 99 -4.96 0.89 -9.30
CA ASP A 99 -4.44 2.22 -9.59
C ASP A 99 -4.06 2.32 -11.06
N THR A 100 -4.97 2.84 -11.89
CA THR A 100 -4.76 3.01 -13.33
C THR A 100 -3.62 3.99 -13.65
N ALA A 101 -3.29 4.91 -12.73
CA ALA A 101 -2.14 5.81 -12.90
C ALA A 101 -0.79 5.11 -12.71
N ALA A 102 -0.78 3.91 -12.12
CA ALA A 102 0.40 3.07 -11.97
C ALA A 102 0.56 2.04 -13.09
N ASN A 103 -0.15 2.17 -14.21
CA ASN A 103 -0.06 1.21 -15.31
C ASN A 103 1.36 1.17 -15.91
N GLY A 104 1.89 -0.04 -16.12
CA GLY A 104 3.29 -0.27 -16.50
C GLY A 104 4.29 -0.16 -15.34
N LYS A 105 3.86 0.29 -14.16
CA LYS A 105 4.68 0.37 -12.93
C LYS A 105 4.28 -0.69 -11.90
N GLN A 106 3.38 -1.61 -12.23
CA GLN A 106 3.03 -2.72 -11.35
C GLN A 106 4.10 -3.81 -11.40
N ILE A 107 4.46 -4.36 -10.23
CA ILE A 107 5.23 -5.60 -10.17
C ILE A 107 4.41 -6.70 -10.83
N ASP A 108 5.06 -7.48 -11.70
CA ASP A 108 4.41 -8.59 -12.39
C ASP A 108 3.99 -9.65 -11.37
N THR A 109 2.84 -10.28 -11.56
CA THR A 109 2.27 -11.24 -10.60
C THR A 109 3.14 -12.48 -10.43
N LYS A 110 4.03 -12.79 -11.39
CA LYS A 110 5.05 -13.85 -11.26
C LYS A 110 6.08 -13.54 -10.16
N HIS A 111 6.35 -12.25 -9.92
CA HIS A 111 7.30 -11.74 -8.93
C HIS A 111 6.64 -11.42 -7.59
N LEU A 112 5.32 -11.53 -7.51
CA LEU A 112 4.59 -11.39 -6.25
C LEU A 112 4.55 -12.73 -5.51
N PRO A 113 4.65 -12.72 -4.17
CA PRO A 113 4.45 -13.93 -3.38
C PRO A 113 3.05 -14.50 -3.62
N SER A 114 2.89 -15.81 -3.44
CA SER A 114 1.62 -16.51 -3.68
C SER A 114 0.46 -16.00 -2.83
N THR A 115 0.75 -15.39 -1.68
CA THR A 115 -0.24 -14.81 -0.77
C THR A 115 -0.65 -13.37 -1.15
N ALA A 116 -0.08 -12.80 -2.22
CA ALA A 116 -0.45 -11.46 -2.69
C ALA A 116 -1.87 -11.46 -3.25
N SER A 117 -2.70 -10.55 -2.75
CA SER A 117 -4.14 -10.50 -3.00
C SER A 117 -4.47 -10.20 -4.47
N THR A 118 -3.63 -9.44 -5.18
CA THR A 118 -3.81 -9.17 -6.62
C THR A 118 -3.25 -10.26 -7.53
N ARG A 119 -2.61 -11.31 -6.99
CA ARG A 119 -2.16 -12.46 -7.81
C ARG A 119 -3.33 -13.32 -8.25
N LYS A 120 -4.42 -13.32 -7.46
CA LYS A 120 -5.71 -13.88 -7.85
C LYS A 120 -6.43 -12.78 -8.62
N SER A 121 -6.73 -13.01 -9.91
CA SER A 121 -7.42 -12.02 -10.76
C SER A 121 -8.61 -11.41 -10.02
N THR A 122 -8.71 -10.08 -10.10
CA THR A 122 -9.63 -9.15 -9.41
C THR A 122 -9.29 -8.84 -7.93
N PRO A 123 -9.02 -7.57 -7.58
CA PRO A 123 -8.86 -7.15 -6.19
C PRO A 123 -10.20 -7.25 -5.46
N ASN A 124 -10.42 -8.37 -4.77
CA ASN A 124 -11.57 -8.59 -3.90
C ASN A 124 -11.59 -7.60 -2.73
#